data_AF-A0A382TGL4-F1
#
_entry.id   AF-A0A382TGL4-F1
#
_cell.length_a   1.000
_cell.length_b   1.000
_cell.length_c   1.000
_cell.angle_alpha   90.00
_cell.angle_beta   90.00
_cell.angle_gamma   90.00
#
_symmetry.space_group_name_H-M   'P 1'
#
loop_
_entity.id
_entity.type
_entity.pdbx_description
1 polymer ?
#
loop_
_entity_poly.entity_id
_entity_poly.type
_entity_poly.pdbx_seq_one_letter_code
_entity_poly.pdbx_strand_id
1 'polypeptide(L)'
;MTAIKKFQPDRALLVRTMVISIQYWQQSTFRSKLDFARESGIWTVNMDNDSPQTRTLDKYLHIDTLPSRPKVEEIIRSAHFIYSNCNVESPLRDELKSILDSLISSQLEQSLGNSV
;
A
#
# COMPACT_ATOMS: atom_id res chain seq x y z
N MET A 1 -33.77 13.06 1.86
CA MET A 1 -32.59 12.76 1.02
C MET A 1 -31.41 12.52 1.95
N THR A 2 -31.26 11.30 2.46
CA THR A 2 -30.19 10.94 3.40
C THR A 2 -28.93 10.70 2.61
N ALA A 3 -27.92 11.56 2.81
CA ALA A 3 -26.62 11.39 2.18
C ALA A 3 -26.00 10.07 2.69
N ILE A 4 -25.85 9.10 1.80
CA ILE A 4 -25.06 7.90 2.04
C ILE A 4 -23.67 8.38 2.46
N LYS A 5 -23.26 8.10 3.71
CA LYS A 5 -21.90 8.40 4.19
C LYS A 5 -20.94 7.63 3.30
N LYS A 6 -20.27 8.32 2.38
CA LYS A 6 -19.27 7.73 1.50
C LYS A 6 -18.08 7.27 2.34
N PHE A 7 -17.66 6.03 2.14
CA PHE A 7 -16.41 5.46 2.66
C PHE A 7 -15.23 6.43 2.48
N GLN A 8 -14.53 6.73 3.57
CA GLN A 8 -13.29 7.51 3.58
C GLN A 8 -12.27 6.71 4.38
N PRO A 9 -11.39 5.94 3.71
CA PRO A 9 -10.34 5.23 4.41
C PRO A 9 -9.39 6.24 5.03
N ASP A 10 -8.78 5.90 6.18
CA ASP A 10 -7.74 6.72 6.77
C ASP A 10 -6.57 6.85 5.79
N ARG A 11 -6.51 8.01 5.12
CA ARG A 11 -5.53 8.31 4.08
C ARG A 11 -4.10 8.26 4.62
N ALA A 12 -3.90 8.66 5.88
CA ALA A 12 -2.59 8.62 6.51
C ALA A 12 -2.15 7.17 6.75
N LEU A 13 -3.08 6.31 7.21
CA LEU A 13 -2.83 4.88 7.36
C LEU A 13 -2.42 4.25 6.03
N LEU A 14 -3.15 4.53 4.94
CA LEU A 14 -2.86 4.01 3.60
C LEU A 14 -1.45 4.37 3.10
N VAL A 15 -1.08 5.65 3.22
CA VAL A 15 0.24 6.13 2.80
C VAL A 15 1.32 5.51 3.67
N ARG A 16 1.11 5.47 4.99
CA ARG A 16 2.06 4.87 5.92
C ARG A 16 2.29 3.39 5.61
N THR A 17 1.24 2.61 5.34
CA THR A 17 1.36 1.21 4.92
C THR A 17 2.27 1.08 3.70
N MET A 18 2.08 1.90 2.67
CA MET A 18 2.88 1.83 1.45
C MET A 18 4.33 2.26 1.67
N VAL A 19 4.57 3.34 2.42
CA VAL A 19 5.92 3.81 2.74
C VAL A 19 6.70 2.74 3.50
N ILE A 20 6.13 2.20 4.58
CA ILE A 20 6.78 1.16 5.39
C ILE A 20 6.99 -0.12 4.57
N SER A 21 6.03 -0.51 3.73
CA SER A 21 6.18 -1.67 2.85
C SER A 21 7.41 -1.51 1.93
N ILE A 22 7.52 -0.38 1.23
CA ILE A 22 8.65 -0.14 0.31
C ILE A 22 9.98 -0.04 1.04
N GLN A 23 10.02 0.60 2.21
CA GLN A 23 11.24 0.66 3.03
C GLN A 23 11.68 -0.73 3.48
N TYR A 24 10.75 -1.55 3.97
CA TYR A 24 11.04 -2.92 4.39
C TYR A 24 11.52 -3.80 3.22
N TRP A 25 10.91 -3.66 2.04
CA TRP A 25 11.38 -4.31 0.81
C TRP A 25 12.82 -3.93 0.47
N GLN A 26 13.12 -2.63 0.43
CA GLN A 26 14.45 -2.12 0.09
C GLN A 26 15.50 -2.59 1.09
N GLN A 27 15.18 -2.54 2.39
CA GLN A 27 16.08 -2.99 3.44
C GLN A 27 16.34 -4.51 3.37
N SER A 28 15.30 -5.30 3.07
CA SER A 28 15.40 -6.77 3.11
C SER A 28 16.04 -7.36 1.86
N THR A 29 15.83 -6.73 0.69
CA THR A 29 16.22 -7.29 -0.61
C THR A 29 17.34 -6.52 -1.29
N PHE A 30 17.63 -5.30 -0.84
CA PHE A 30 18.47 -4.31 -1.53
C PHE A 30 18.00 -3.99 -2.95
N ARG A 31 16.73 -4.28 -3.27
CA ARG A 31 16.11 -4.00 -4.58
C ARG A 31 15.30 -2.72 -4.54
N SER A 32 15.14 -2.12 -5.70
CA SER A 32 14.39 -0.87 -5.83
C SER A 32 12.88 -1.09 -5.73
N LYS A 33 12.12 0.00 -5.52
CA LYS A 33 10.66 0.00 -5.66
C LYS A 33 10.20 -0.46 -7.05
N LEU A 34 11.02 -0.16 -8.07
CA LEU A 34 10.73 -0.54 -9.44
C LEU A 34 10.80 -2.05 -9.60
N ASP A 35 11.76 -2.71 -8.95
CA ASP A 35 11.85 -4.17 -8.93
C ASP A 35 10.66 -4.78 -8.20
N PHE A 36 10.24 -4.21 -7.07
CA PHE A 36 9.00 -4.60 -6.40
C PHE A 36 7.79 -4.50 -7.35
N ALA A 37 7.64 -3.40 -8.08
CA ALA A 37 6.52 -3.24 -9.02
C ALA A 37 6.54 -4.29 -10.13
N ARG A 38 7.72 -4.61 -10.67
CA ARG A 38 7.90 -5.66 -11.69
C ARG A 38 7.60 -7.06 -11.14
N GLU A 39 8.16 -7.39 -9.99
CA GLU A 39 8.09 -8.73 -9.40
C GLU A 39 6.70 -9.04 -8.85
N SER A 40 6.04 -8.06 -8.22
CA SER A 40 4.71 -8.24 -7.67
C SER A 40 3.61 -8.23 -8.75
N GLY A 41 3.84 -7.51 -9.85
CA GLY A 41 2.81 -7.26 -10.87
C GLY A 41 1.62 -6.42 -10.36
N ILE A 42 1.67 -5.89 -9.13
CA ILE A 42 0.57 -5.11 -8.54
C ILE A 42 0.51 -3.71 -9.16
N TRP A 43 1.68 -3.11 -9.40
CA TRP A 43 1.81 -1.76 -9.93
C TRP A 43 2.41 -1.79 -11.32
N THR A 44 1.76 -1.11 -12.27
CA THR A 44 2.25 -1.00 -13.64
C THR A 44 3.56 -0.23 -13.71
N VAL A 45 4.50 -0.73 -14.49
CA VAL A 45 5.75 -0.05 -14.87
C VAL A 45 5.59 0.54 -16.26
N ASN A 46 5.72 1.85 -16.38
CA ASN A 46 5.62 2.57 -17.65
C ASN A 46 7.01 3.00 -18.13
N MET A 47 7.19 3.15 -19.44
CA MET A 47 8.41 3.72 -20.01
C MET A 47 8.21 5.22 -20.27
N ASP A 48 9.00 6.06 -19.62
CA ASP A 48 9.00 7.51 -19.80
C ASP A 48 10.40 7.95 -20.24
N ASN A 49 10.53 8.47 -21.47
CA ASN A 49 11.82 8.88 -22.05
C ASN A 49 12.92 7.82 -21.85
N ASP A 50 12.63 6.58 -22.25
CA ASP A 50 13.50 5.39 -22.09
C ASP A 50 13.82 4.98 -20.65
N SER A 51 13.18 5.60 -19.65
CA SER A 51 13.36 5.25 -18.25
C SER A 51 12.10 4.59 -17.67
N PRO A 52 12.21 3.39 -17.08
CA PRO A 52 11.07 2.72 -16.44
C PRO A 52 10.63 3.44 -15.15
N GLN A 53 9.34 3.67 -14.99
CA GLN A 53 8.73 4.45 -13.91
C GLN A 53 7.53 3.75 -13.27
N THR A 54 7.29 4.01 -11.98
CA THR A 54 6.18 3.46 -11.19
C THR A 54 5.14 4.54 -10.85
N ARG A 55 4.65 5.27 -11.87
CA ARG A 55 3.84 6.50 -11.71
C ARG A 55 2.65 6.37 -10.77
N THR A 56 1.93 5.25 -10.82
CA THR A 56 0.77 5.05 -9.96
C THR A 56 1.20 4.78 -8.53
N LEU A 57 2.16 3.89 -8.31
CA LEU A 57 2.71 3.58 -6.99
C LEU A 57 3.26 4.84 -6.29
N ASP A 58 3.96 5.71 -7.02
CA ASP A 58 4.54 6.94 -6.47
C ASP A 58 3.48 7.85 -5.83
N LYS A 59 2.25 7.87 -6.38
CA LYS A 59 1.14 8.63 -5.82
C LYS A 59 0.73 8.16 -4.43
N TYR A 60 0.95 6.88 -4.11
CA TYR A 60 0.60 6.29 -2.81
C TYR A 60 1.69 6.48 -1.76
N LEU A 61 2.83 7.07 -2.11
CA LEU A 61 3.93 7.35 -1.18
C LEU A 61 3.84 8.74 -0.53
N HIS A 62 2.90 9.59 -0.97
CA HIS A 62 2.69 10.92 -0.41
C HIS A 62 1.19 11.23 -0.24
N ILE A 63 0.85 11.90 0.87
CA ILE A 63 -0.53 12.23 1.21
C ILE A 63 -1.20 13.17 0.20
N ASP A 64 -0.43 14.11 -0.35
CA ASP A 64 -0.89 15.12 -1.30
C ASP A 64 -1.17 14.55 -2.68
N THR A 65 -0.50 13.45 -3.04
CA THR A 65 -0.64 12.79 -4.35
C THR A 65 -1.58 11.60 -4.31
N LEU A 66 -1.98 11.14 -3.11
CA LEU A 66 -2.85 9.99 -2.94
C LEU A 66 -4.19 10.25 -3.65
N PRO A 67 -4.63 9.37 -4.57
CA PRO A 67 -5.88 9.55 -5.30
C PRO A 67 -7.10 9.77 -4.40
N SER A 68 -8.11 10.49 -4.90
CA SER A 68 -9.37 10.72 -4.18
C SER A 68 -10.14 9.42 -3.90
N ARG A 69 -9.95 8.41 -4.75
CA ARG A 69 -10.43 7.03 -4.55
C ARG A 69 -9.22 6.09 -4.51
N PRO A 70 -8.59 5.91 -3.35
CA PRO A 70 -7.43 5.04 -3.24
C PRO A 70 -7.83 3.57 -3.43
N LYS A 71 -6.98 2.80 -4.11
CA LYS A 71 -7.16 1.37 -4.35
C LYS A 71 -6.63 0.59 -3.16
N VAL A 72 -7.42 0.54 -2.08
CA VAL A 72 -7.00 -0.04 -0.79
C VAL A 72 -6.57 -1.50 -0.93
N GLU A 73 -7.22 -2.26 -1.81
CA GLU A 73 -6.87 -3.65 -2.06
C GLU A 73 -5.46 -3.81 -2.64
N GLU A 74 -5.02 -2.93 -3.56
CA GLU A 74 -3.65 -2.96 -4.10
C GLU A 74 -2.60 -2.65 -3.02
N ILE A 75 -2.94 -1.78 -2.06
CA ILE A 75 -2.09 -1.48 -0.90
C ILE A 75 -1.94 -2.70 -0.01
N ILE A 76 -3.05 -3.36 0.34
CA ILE A 76 -3.06 -4.57 1.17
C ILE A 76 -2.27 -5.70 0.48
N ARG A 77 -2.50 -5.93 -0.82
CA ARG A 77 -1.73 -6.92 -1.60
C ARG A 77 -0.23 -6.59 -1.61
N SER A 78 0.14 -5.31 -1.71
CA SER A 78 1.54 -4.87 -1.68
C SER A 78 2.22 -5.21 -0.35
N ALA A 79 1.56 -4.85 0.76
CA ALA A 79 2.06 -5.14 2.10
C ALA A 79 2.20 -6.65 2.35
N HIS A 80 1.19 -7.44 1.97
CA HIS A 80 1.26 -8.91 2.08
C HIS A 80 2.37 -9.51 1.23
N PHE A 81 2.48 -9.11 -0.03
CA PHE A 81 3.52 -9.60 -0.93
C PHE A 81 4.91 -9.36 -0.34
N ILE A 82 5.17 -8.16 0.17
CA ILE A 82 6.47 -7.84 0.76
C ILE A 82 6.68 -8.60 2.07
N TYR A 83 5.67 -8.65 2.94
CA TYR A 83 5.75 -9.36 4.22
C TYR A 83 6.03 -10.86 4.07
N SER A 84 5.49 -11.50 3.03
CA SER A 84 5.67 -12.93 2.74
C SER A 84 6.98 -13.25 2.00
N ASN A 85 7.48 -12.34 1.17
CA ASN A 85 8.71 -12.55 0.40
C ASN A 85 9.99 -12.08 1.12
N CYS A 86 9.86 -11.28 2.17
CA CYS A 86 10.98 -10.79 2.97
C CYS A 86 10.97 -11.40 4.38
N ASN A 87 12.10 -11.99 4.78
CA ASN A 87 12.25 -12.67 6.09
C ASN A 87 13.32 -12.02 6.99
N VAL A 88 13.72 -10.78 6.69
CA VAL A 88 14.70 -10.06 7.50
C VAL A 88 14.01 -9.49 8.73
N GLU A 89 14.36 -10.00 9.91
CA GLU A 89 13.87 -9.45 11.16
C GLU A 89 14.33 -7.99 11.33
N SER A 90 13.38 -7.09 11.52
CA SER A 90 13.65 -5.66 11.69
C SER A 90 12.45 -4.93 12.27
N PRO A 91 12.66 -3.74 12.88
CA PRO A 91 11.55 -2.91 13.35
C PRO A 91 10.52 -2.59 12.26
N LEU A 92 10.95 -2.46 11.00
CA LEU A 92 10.06 -2.24 9.86
C LEU A 92 9.14 -3.44 9.58
N ARG A 93 9.59 -4.67 9.87
CA ARG A 93 8.77 -5.88 9.73
C ARG A 93 7.63 -5.87 10.74
N ASP A 94 7.94 -5.59 12.00
CA ASP A 94 6.97 -5.51 13.09
C ASP A 94 5.98 -4.38 12.86
N GLU A 95 6.47 -3.21 12.44
CA GLU A 95 5.65 -2.06 12.09
C GLU A 95 4.73 -2.37 10.90
N LEU A 96 5.27 -2.97 9.83
CA LEU A 96 4.48 -3.38 8.67
C LEU A 96 3.34 -4.33 9.09
N LYS A 97 3.63 -5.31 9.93
CA LYS A 97 2.63 -6.25 10.44
C LYS A 97 1.53 -5.51 11.21
N SER A 98 1.89 -4.66 12.16
CA SER A 98 0.94 -3.92 13.00
C SER A 98 0.03 -3.00 12.19
N ILE A 99 0.61 -2.29 11.22
CA ILE A 99 -0.14 -1.40 10.33
C ILE A 99 -1.08 -2.18 9.41
N LEU A 100 -0.60 -3.30 8.87
CA LEU A 100 -1.40 -4.17 7.99
C LEU A 100 -2.60 -4.76 8.73
N ASP A 101 -2.40 -5.28 9.94
CA ASP A 101 -3.49 -5.78 10.78
C ASP A 101 -4.52 -4.67 11.05
N SER A 102 -4.06 -3.47 11.40
CA SER A 102 -4.92 -2.30 11.65
C SER A 102 -5.73 -1.88 10.39
N LEU A 103 -5.09 -1.93 9.21
CA LEU A 103 -5.74 -1.62 7.94
C LEU A 103 -6.81 -2.65 7.58
N ILE A 104 -6.53 -3.94 7.78
CA ILE A 104 -7.48 -5.03 7.52
C ILE A 104 -8.67 -4.96 8.49
N SER A 105 -8.42 -4.76 9.78
CA SER A 105 -9.49 -4.58 10.77
C SER A 105 -10.40 -3.40 10.42
N SER A 106 -9.80 -2.26 10.03
CA SER A 106 -10.55 -1.10 9.58
C SER A 106 -11.41 -1.44 8.35
N GLN A 107 -10.87 -2.19 7.38
CA GLN A 107 -11.60 -2.61 6.17
C GLN A 107 -12.80 -3.52 6.50
N LEU A 108 -12.63 -4.43 7.46
CA LEU A 108 -13.68 -5.36 7.89
C LEU A 108 -14.82 -4.65 8.60
N GLU A 109 -14.53 -3.79 9.59
CA GLU A 109 -15.52 -3.01 10.31
C GLU A 109 -16.35 -2.14 9.36
N GLN A 110 -15.70 -1.54 8.36
CA GLN A 110 -16.36 -0.74 7.34
C GLN A 110 -17.20 -1.55 6.35
N SER A 111 -16.82 -2.81 6.09
CA SER A 111 -17.62 -3.73 5.25
C SER A 111 -18.90 -4.17 5.97
N LEU A 112 -18.82 -4.39 7.29
CA LEU A 112 -19.96 -4.75 8.15
C LEU A 112 -20.89 -3.56 8.39
N GLY A 113 -20.35 -2.35 8.53
CA GLY A 113 -21.12 -1.12 8.77
C GLY A 113 -21.94 -0.62 7.57
N ASN A 114 -21.66 -1.09 6.35
CA ASN A 114 -22.40 -0.75 5.13
C ASN A 114 -23.60 -1.68 4.84
N SER A 115 -23.88 -2.66 5.71
CA SER A 115 -24.98 -3.63 5.56
C SER A 115 -26.25 -3.28 6.34
N VAL A 116 -26.40 -2.05 6.86
CA VAL A 116 -27.58 -1.60 7.63
C VAL A 116 -28.19 -0.35 7.00
#